data_AF-A0A7V3PR73-F1
#
_entry.id   AF-A0A7V3PR73-F1
#
_cell.length_a   1.000
_cell.length_b   1.000
_cell.length_c   1.000
_cell.angle_alpha   90.00
_cell.angle_beta   90.00
_cell.angle_gamma   90.00
#
_symmetry.space_group_name_H-M   'P 1'
#
loop_
_entity.id
_entity.type
_entity.pdbx_description
1 polymer ?
#
loop_
_entity_poly.entity_id
_entity_poly.type
_entity_poly.pdbx_seq_one_letter_code
_entity_poly.pdbx_strand_id
1 'polypeptide(L)'
;MCPGRRYEAEVPDTLDLADRARLALNGLGGTLDPDCHYTMFFTVHYACRPPYMRHHAADTTCDPKFAESFAMMRVMCGEDTHADLEAAFRRELVSRLDAGDGLYYNIAHADRPWRVVYNPSFHRVATTEDLCNVGACGRMLRTLVTWREWDPEAEVDDLIRALVRGLARIAIYKDDYAYYPDAGVGEPFNRPRSGWPSTEEPQSETQGGEGSVVCYHGHQIQGLMRWYAMSGDEEALDLAARLTRFVVKPKFWGGVVDPEGDARGLVGHVAPSRPDPPGIAGAELGHWYSHFHARAIGLRGVLEYARVVQDARLLEFVRRSYEFTLAMGIARLGWVNCWPARHAAMESCALGDLAALAI
;
A
#
# COMPACT_ATOMS: atom_id res chain seq x y z
N MET A 1 18.46 17.15 -9.28
CA MET A 1 18.53 17.92 -8.00
C MET A 1 18.09 19.37 -8.21
N CYS A 2 16.83 19.71 -7.89
CA CYS A 2 16.42 21.11 -7.76
C CYS A 2 17.07 21.75 -6.51
N PRO A 3 17.77 22.88 -6.61
CA PRO A 3 18.40 23.52 -5.45
C PRO A 3 17.31 24.12 -4.54
N GLY A 4 17.04 23.45 -3.41
CA GLY A 4 16.15 23.97 -2.37
C GLY A 4 16.78 25.17 -1.64
N ARG A 5 15.94 26.11 -1.19
CA ARG A 5 16.37 27.27 -0.39
C ARG A 5 16.18 26.98 1.10
N ARG A 6 17.26 27.04 1.89
CA ARG A 6 17.23 26.89 3.35
C ARG A 6 17.06 28.27 4.02
N TYR A 7 16.32 28.33 5.12
CA TYR A 7 16.09 29.55 5.90
C TYR A 7 15.88 29.21 7.39
N GLU A 8 16.16 30.18 8.27
CA GLU A 8 15.79 30.11 9.70
C GLU A 8 14.43 30.78 9.91
N ALA A 9 13.61 30.20 10.79
CA ALA A 9 12.30 30.76 11.18
C ALA A 9 11.99 30.47 12.64
N GLU A 10 11.32 31.42 13.31
CA GLU A 10 10.73 31.22 14.63
C GLU A 10 9.39 30.48 14.45
N VAL A 11 9.36 29.21 14.87
CA VAL A 11 8.16 28.36 14.79
C VAL A 11 7.47 28.30 16.15
N PRO A 12 6.12 28.30 16.20
CA PRO A 12 5.39 28.11 17.45
C PRO A 12 5.84 26.84 18.17
N ASP A 13 5.73 26.80 19.51
CA ASP A 13 6.00 25.62 20.35
C ASP A 13 4.98 24.49 20.07
N THR A 14 5.14 23.91 18.91
CA THR A 14 4.31 22.91 18.25
C THR A 14 5.24 21.81 17.75
N LEU A 15 4.66 20.72 17.24
CA LEU A 15 5.43 19.61 16.72
C LEU A 15 6.32 20.09 15.54
N ASP A 16 7.64 20.15 15.73
CA ASP A 16 8.58 20.44 14.65
C ASP A 16 8.62 19.27 13.67
N LEU A 17 7.94 19.46 12.54
CA LEU A 17 7.80 18.50 11.47
C LEU A 17 9.14 18.15 10.79
N ALA A 18 10.06 19.12 10.66
CA ALA A 18 11.38 18.87 10.08
C ALA A 18 12.25 18.02 11.03
N ASP A 19 12.17 18.27 12.34
CA ASP A 19 12.83 17.43 13.34
C ASP A 19 12.26 16.01 13.41
N ARG A 20 10.93 15.86 13.31
CA ARG A 20 10.33 14.52 13.19
C ARG A 20 10.76 13.80 11.93
N ALA A 21 10.87 14.50 10.81
CA ALA A 21 11.37 13.94 9.56
C ALA A 21 12.84 13.50 9.67
N ARG A 22 13.68 14.24 10.39
CA ARG A 22 15.06 13.85 10.69
C ARG A 22 15.13 12.55 11.50
N LEU A 23 14.32 12.43 12.56
CA LEU A 23 14.22 11.20 13.35
C LEU A 23 13.72 10.02 12.51
N ALA A 24 12.72 10.25 11.66
CA ALA A 24 12.20 9.23 10.75
C ALA A 24 13.25 8.80 9.72
N LEU A 25 14.01 9.74 9.13
CA LEU A 25 15.09 9.45 8.19
C LEU A 25 16.17 8.57 8.84
N ASN A 26 16.51 8.85 10.10
CA ASN A 26 17.44 8.00 10.84
C ASN A 26 16.88 6.59 11.10
N GLY A 27 15.58 6.48 11.39
CA GLY A 27 14.91 5.19 11.52
C GLY A 27 14.87 4.39 10.21
N LEU A 28 14.58 5.05 9.09
CA LEU A 28 14.60 4.43 7.75
C LEU A 28 16.00 3.91 7.41
N GLY A 29 17.03 4.75 7.50
CA GLY A 29 18.41 4.34 7.18
C GLY A 29 18.97 3.31 8.15
N GLY A 30 18.70 3.47 9.45
CA GLY A 30 19.20 2.55 10.49
C GLY A 30 18.56 1.16 10.50
N THR A 31 17.55 0.92 9.65
CA THR A 31 16.87 -0.39 9.53
C THR A 31 17.10 -1.08 8.20
N LEU A 32 17.86 -0.47 7.28
CA LEU A 32 18.33 -1.16 6.08
C LEU A 32 19.43 -2.15 6.44
N ASP A 33 19.41 -3.33 5.83
CA ASP A 33 20.41 -4.37 6.03
C ASP A 33 21.35 -4.49 4.80
N PRO A 34 22.56 -3.90 4.83
CA PRO A 34 23.53 -4.02 3.74
C PRO A 34 23.96 -5.46 3.45
N ASP A 35 23.89 -6.36 4.44
CA ASP A 35 24.28 -7.75 4.32
C ASP A 35 23.16 -8.62 3.73
N CYS A 36 21.92 -8.11 3.70
CA CYS A 36 20.76 -8.77 3.10
C CYS A 36 20.17 -7.94 1.95
N HIS A 37 21.00 -7.65 0.94
CA HIS A 37 20.55 -6.93 -0.26
C HIS A 37 19.86 -5.61 0.06
N TYR A 38 20.36 -4.85 1.04
CA TYR A 38 19.80 -3.56 1.48
C TYR A 38 18.30 -3.61 1.84
N THR A 39 17.70 -4.79 2.00
CA THR A 39 16.29 -4.94 2.36
C THR A 39 16.11 -4.44 3.79
N MET A 40 14.96 -3.85 4.08
CA MET A 40 14.73 -3.35 5.43
C MET A 40 14.34 -4.49 6.39
N PHE A 41 14.72 -4.35 7.66
CA PHE A 41 14.19 -5.19 8.73
C PHE A 41 12.73 -4.82 9.00
N PHE A 42 11.78 -5.71 8.66
CA PHE A 42 10.36 -5.43 8.87
C PHE A 42 9.95 -5.30 10.34
N THR A 43 10.59 -6.01 11.28
CA THR A 43 10.26 -5.90 12.71
C THR A 43 11.43 -5.46 13.57
N VAL A 44 11.14 -4.56 14.52
CA VAL A 44 12.08 -4.11 15.56
C VAL A 44 11.54 -4.49 16.93
N HIS A 45 12.31 -5.25 17.70
CA HIS A 45 11.94 -5.77 19.01
C HIS A 45 12.67 -5.00 20.13
N TYR A 46 12.07 -3.90 20.58
CA TYR A 46 12.63 -3.09 21.69
C TYR A 46 12.47 -3.73 23.07
N ALA A 47 11.39 -4.47 23.29
CA ALA A 47 11.07 -5.11 24.58
C ALA A 47 11.75 -6.48 24.75
N CYS A 48 13.02 -6.57 24.37
CA CYS A 48 13.85 -7.78 24.45
C CYS A 48 15.25 -7.43 24.99
N ARG A 49 15.98 -8.41 25.54
CA ARG A 49 17.36 -8.23 26.02
C ARG A 49 18.27 -9.32 25.42
N PRO A 50 19.14 -9.01 24.45
CA PRO A 50 19.28 -7.70 23.79
C PRO A 50 18.07 -7.37 22.89
N PRO A 51 17.79 -6.07 22.63
CA PRO A 51 16.88 -5.69 21.55
C PRO A 51 17.46 -6.15 20.21
N TYR A 52 16.60 -6.50 19.25
CA TYR A 52 17.02 -7.01 17.95
C TYR A 52 16.05 -6.63 16.84
N MET A 53 16.51 -6.71 15.60
CA MET A 53 15.71 -6.55 14.40
C MET A 53 15.57 -7.89 13.68
N ARG A 54 14.47 -8.08 12.94
CA ARG A 54 14.19 -9.33 12.25
C ARG A 54 13.48 -9.08 10.93
N HIS A 55 13.89 -9.85 9.93
CA HIS A 55 13.25 -9.92 8.62
C HIS A 55 11.92 -10.68 8.62
N HIS A 56 11.07 -10.35 7.65
CA HIS A 56 9.75 -10.95 7.44
C HIS A 56 9.47 -11.15 5.95
N ALA A 57 8.52 -12.01 5.58
CA ALA A 57 8.17 -12.18 4.16
C ALA A 57 7.69 -10.86 3.50
N ALA A 58 7.18 -9.94 4.31
CA ALA A 58 6.70 -8.63 3.88
C ALA A 58 7.83 -7.63 3.53
N ASP A 59 9.11 -7.99 3.76
CA ASP A 59 10.26 -7.12 3.47
C ASP A 59 10.17 -6.55 2.05
N THR A 60 10.15 -7.42 1.03
CA THR A 60 10.13 -7.00 -0.38
C THR A 60 8.87 -6.21 -0.74
N THR A 61 7.73 -6.51 -0.12
CA THR A 61 6.46 -5.79 -0.35
C THR A 61 6.46 -4.40 0.28
N CYS A 62 7.31 -4.17 1.28
CA CYS A 62 7.42 -2.90 2.00
C CYS A 62 8.67 -2.10 1.65
N ASP A 63 9.67 -2.72 1.04
CA ASP A 63 10.89 -2.07 0.58
C ASP A 63 10.61 -0.81 -0.28
N PRO A 64 9.72 -0.85 -1.30
CA PRO A 64 9.40 0.37 -2.04
C PRO A 64 8.73 1.46 -1.19
N LYS A 65 7.91 1.10 -0.20
CA LYS A 65 7.32 2.06 0.75
C LYS A 65 8.41 2.81 1.52
N PHE A 66 9.52 2.15 1.87
CA PHE A 66 10.68 2.79 2.49
C PHE A 66 11.36 3.77 1.53
N ALA A 67 11.60 3.35 0.30
CA ALA A 67 12.22 4.19 -0.72
C ALA A 67 11.40 5.44 -1.09
N GLU A 68 10.06 5.32 -1.16
CA GLU A 68 9.16 6.46 -1.31
C GLU A 68 9.31 7.42 -0.11
N SER A 69 9.41 6.87 1.10
CA SER A 69 9.52 7.64 2.34
C SER A 69 10.84 8.38 2.48
N PHE A 70 11.96 7.79 2.06
CA PHE A 70 13.27 8.45 2.08
C PHE A 70 13.25 9.79 1.33
N ALA A 71 12.75 9.78 0.09
CA ALA A 71 12.66 10.99 -0.73
C ALA A 71 11.82 12.08 -0.05
N MET A 72 10.68 11.71 0.53
CA MET A 72 9.80 12.66 1.22
C MET A 72 10.43 13.23 2.50
N MET A 73 11.05 12.38 3.33
CA MET A 73 11.70 12.83 4.57
C MET A 73 12.89 13.75 4.28
N ARG A 74 13.67 13.44 3.23
CA ARG A 74 14.81 14.24 2.78
C ARG A 74 14.38 15.64 2.34
N VAL A 75 13.28 15.75 1.59
CA VAL A 75 12.70 17.06 1.23
C VAL A 75 12.25 17.82 2.48
N MET A 76 11.64 17.13 3.44
CA MET A 76 11.04 17.74 4.63
C MET A 76 12.07 18.25 5.64
N CYS A 77 13.18 17.54 5.85
CA CYS A 77 14.23 17.92 6.81
C CYS A 77 15.46 18.57 6.17
N GLY A 78 15.68 18.40 4.87
CA GLY A 78 16.83 18.93 4.15
C GLY A 78 18.17 18.29 4.51
N GLU A 79 18.19 17.12 5.15
CA GLU A 79 19.42 16.42 5.55
C GLU A 79 19.90 15.37 4.55
N ASP A 80 21.22 15.14 4.53
CA ASP A 80 21.89 14.14 3.70
C ASP A 80 22.27 12.84 4.41
N THR A 81 21.79 12.66 5.64
CA THR A 81 22.01 11.45 6.44
C THR A 81 21.58 10.19 5.66
N HIS A 82 22.42 9.14 5.71
CA HIS A 82 22.23 7.86 5.01
C HIS A 82 22.17 7.93 3.47
N ALA A 83 22.60 9.01 2.82
CA ALA A 83 22.50 9.16 1.36
C ALA A 83 23.16 8.02 0.56
N ASP A 84 24.35 7.57 0.94
CA ASP A 84 25.04 6.46 0.26
C ASP A 84 24.27 5.14 0.38
N LEU A 85 23.69 4.90 1.55
CA LEU A 85 22.91 3.71 1.86
C LEU A 85 21.57 3.72 1.10
N GLU A 86 20.88 4.87 1.06
CA GLU A 86 19.68 5.06 0.25
C GLU A 86 20.00 4.86 -1.24
N ALA A 87 21.13 5.39 -1.73
CA ALA A 87 21.52 5.21 -3.13
C ALA A 87 21.77 3.73 -3.47
N ALA A 88 22.36 2.96 -2.55
CA ALA A 88 22.52 1.51 -2.71
C ALA A 88 21.18 0.77 -2.69
N PHE A 89 20.30 1.12 -1.76
CA PHE A 89 18.95 0.58 -1.68
C PHE A 89 18.14 0.86 -2.94
N ARG A 90 18.20 2.09 -3.46
CA ARG A 90 17.55 2.48 -4.72
C ARG A 90 18.02 1.64 -5.90
N ARG A 91 19.33 1.41 -6.05
CA ARG A 91 19.88 0.55 -7.11
C ARG A 91 19.36 -0.88 -6.99
N GLU A 92 19.28 -1.39 -5.77
CA GLU A 92 18.76 -2.72 -5.51
C GLU A 92 17.25 -2.84 -5.80
N LEU A 93 16.43 -1.83 -5.50
CA LEU A 93 15.01 -1.88 -5.89
C LEU A 93 14.82 -1.87 -7.41
N VAL A 94 15.64 -1.10 -8.12
CA VAL A 94 15.61 -1.06 -9.59
C VAL A 94 16.09 -2.39 -10.19
N SER A 95 17.06 -3.07 -9.57
CA SER A 95 17.56 -4.36 -10.06
C SER A 95 16.50 -5.48 -10.01
N ARG A 96 15.47 -5.31 -9.19
CA ARG A 96 14.33 -6.24 -9.04
C ARG A 96 13.19 -5.99 -10.04
N LEU A 97 13.29 -4.93 -10.85
CA LEU A 97 12.39 -4.74 -11.99
C LEU A 97 12.90 -5.59 -13.16
N ASP A 98 12.04 -6.47 -13.66
CA ASP A 98 12.38 -7.35 -14.76
C ASP A 98 12.35 -6.59 -16.10
N ALA A 99 13.42 -6.69 -16.89
CA ALA A 99 13.52 -5.99 -18.16
C ALA A 99 12.60 -6.56 -19.25
N GLY A 100 12.13 -7.81 -19.10
CA GLY A 100 11.26 -8.49 -20.06
C GLY A 100 9.78 -8.17 -19.86
N ASP A 101 9.29 -8.27 -18.63
CA ASP A 101 7.86 -8.04 -18.34
C ASP A 101 7.55 -6.72 -17.61
N GLY A 102 8.57 -6.04 -17.06
CA GLY A 102 8.47 -4.77 -16.35
C GLY A 102 8.04 -4.87 -14.89
N LEU A 103 7.74 -6.07 -14.38
CA LEU A 103 7.22 -6.27 -13.02
C LEU A 103 8.32 -6.21 -11.96
N TYR A 104 7.93 -5.86 -10.74
CA TYR A 104 8.80 -5.86 -9.57
C TYR A 104 8.71 -7.19 -8.83
N TYR A 105 9.86 -7.84 -8.61
CA TYR A 105 9.92 -9.19 -8.08
C TYR A 105 10.58 -9.29 -6.70
N ASN A 106 10.00 -10.15 -5.86
CA ASN A 106 10.69 -10.78 -4.75
C ASN A 106 11.54 -11.93 -5.27
N ILE A 107 12.81 -11.62 -5.55
CA ILE A 107 13.78 -12.56 -6.13
C ILE A 107 14.10 -13.69 -5.13
N ALA A 108 14.12 -14.92 -5.63
CA ALA A 108 14.41 -16.11 -4.85
C ALA A 108 15.91 -16.22 -4.54
N HIS A 109 16.27 -15.85 -3.32
CA HIS A 109 17.61 -16.06 -2.78
C HIS A 109 17.63 -17.10 -1.66
N ALA A 110 18.72 -17.89 -1.60
CA ALA A 110 18.88 -18.95 -0.61
C ALA A 110 19.09 -18.42 0.82
N ASP A 111 19.65 -17.22 0.95
CA ASP A 111 19.85 -16.49 2.20
C ASP A 111 18.58 -15.78 2.71
N ARG A 112 17.48 -15.81 1.94
CA ARG A 112 16.17 -15.28 2.31
C ARG A 112 15.10 -16.39 2.42
N PRO A 113 15.29 -17.41 3.29
CA PRO A 113 14.36 -18.54 3.39
C PRO A 113 12.97 -18.15 3.92
N TRP A 114 12.83 -17.01 4.58
CA TRP A 114 11.56 -16.51 5.11
C TRP A 114 10.65 -15.87 4.05
N ARG A 115 11.11 -15.62 2.82
CA ARG A 115 10.40 -14.79 1.82
C ARG A 115 8.99 -15.25 1.44
N VAL A 116 8.67 -16.54 1.64
CA VAL A 116 7.35 -17.14 1.35
C VAL A 116 6.54 -17.42 2.62
N VAL A 117 7.10 -17.14 3.80
CA VAL A 117 6.50 -17.44 5.11
C VAL A 117 5.88 -16.16 5.67
N TYR A 118 4.75 -15.76 5.09
CA TYR A 118 4.07 -14.51 5.45
C TYR A 118 3.27 -14.67 6.75
N ASN A 119 2.22 -15.49 6.73
CA ASN A 119 1.43 -15.74 7.92
C ASN A 119 0.79 -17.13 7.80
N PRO A 120 0.80 -17.94 8.88
CA PRO A 120 0.26 -19.31 8.86
C PRO A 120 -1.19 -19.43 8.38
N SER A 121 -1.99 -18.37 8.50
CA SER A 121 -3.38 -18.30 8.05
C SER A 121 -3.54 -18.18 6.53
N PHE A 122 -2.49 -17.82 5.80
CA PHE A 122 -2.60 -17.45 4.38
C PHE A 122 -1.80 -18.36 3.43
N HIS A 123 -0.84 -19.16 3.92
CA HIS A 123 0.13 -19.83 3.03
C HIS A 123 0.39 -21.28 3.32
N ARG A 124 0.23 -22.13 2.28
CA ARG A 124 0.85 -23.48 2.23
C ARG A 124 1.30 -23.96 0.84
N VAL A 125 1.49 -23.10 -0.17
CA VAL A 125 2.17 -23.51 -1.42
C VAL A 125 3.61 -23.03 -1.40
N ALA A 126 4.54 -23.95 -1.16
CA ALA A 126 5.97 -23.68 -1.27
C ALA A 126 6.35 -23.46 -2.75
N THR A 127 7.20 -22.48 -3.02
CA THR A 127 7.74 -22.24 -4.36
C THR A 127 9.18 -21.78 -4.30
N THR A 128 9.94 -22.12 -5.35
CA THR A 128 11.31 -21.65 -5.59
C THR A 128 11.35 -20.53 -6.63
N GLU A 129 10.21 -20.16 -7.23
CA GLU A 129 10.15 -19.08 -8.21
C GLU A 129 10.31 -17.71 -7.54
N ASP A 130 10.67 -16.71 -8.34
CA ASP A 130 10.49 -15.31 -8.00
C ASP A 130 9.00 -15.00 -7.95
N LEU A 131 8.62 -14.12 -7.03
CA LEU A 131 7.22 -13.77 -6.80
C LEU A 131 6.98 -12.30 -7.08
N CYS A 132 6.04 -12.00 -7.96
CA CYS A 132 5.51 -10.66 -8.18
C CYS A 132 4.28 -10.47 -7.28
N ASN A 133 4.40 -9.69 -6.20
CA ASN A 133 3.25 -9.23 -5.44
C ASN A 133 2.67 -7.97 -6.11
N VAL A 134 1.38 -7.96 -6.43
CA VAL A 134 0.78 -6.77 -7.07
C VAL A 134 0.83 -5.56 -6.15
N GLY A 135 0.65 -5.72 -4.84
CA GLY A 135 0.76 -4.64 -3.85
C GLY A 135 2.17 -4.05 -3.80
N ALA A 136 3.20 -4.90 -3.90
CA ALA A 136 4.59 -4.46 -4.03
C ALA A 136 4.81 -3.68 -5.34
N CYS A 137 4.29 -4.17 -6.47
CA CYS A 137 4.33 -3.46 -7.75
C CYS A 137 3.66 -2.08 -7.66
N GLY A 138 2.49 -1.98 -7.01
CA GLY A 138 1.81 -0.70 -6.81
C GLY A 138 2.64 0.29 -5.97
N ARG A 139 3.29 -0.20 -4.90
CA ARG A 139 4.22 0.62 -4.11
C ARG A 139 5.48 1.01 -4.88
N MET A 140 6.01 0.11 -5.69
CA MET A 140 7.16 0.40 -6.56
C MET A 140 6.80 1.46 -7.61
N LEU A 141 5.62 1.35 -8.23
CA LEU A 141 5.12 2.35 -9.16
C LEU A 141 5.02 3.73 -8.49
N ARG A 142 4.40 3.80 -7.31
CA ARG A 142 4.34 5.03 -6.51
C ARG A 142 5.73 5.57 -6.18
N THR A 143 6.69 4.71 -5.87
CA THR A 143 8.07 5.09 -5.54
C THR A 143 8.76 5.74 -6.74
N LEU A 144 8.69 5.10 -7.91
CA LEU A 144 9.27 5.63 -9.14
C LEU A 144 8.64 6.98 -9.51
N VAL A 145 7.31 7.09 -9.40
CA VAL A 145 6.57 8.33 -9.63
C VAL A 145 7.00 9.43 -8.65
N THR A 146 7.11 9.12 -7.35
CA THR A 146 7.63 10.04 -6.34
C THR A 146 9.06 10.51 -6.67
N TRP A 147 9.95 9.61 -7.11
CA TRP A 147 11.29 10.00 -7.52
C TRP A 147 11.27 10.95 -8.73
N ARG A 148 10.38 10.71 -9.69
CA ARG A 148 10.21 11.55 -10.88
C ARG A 148 9.62 12.93 -10.58
N GLU A 149 8.67 13.00 -9.65
CA GLU A 149 8.06 14.25 -9.17
C GLU A 149 9.10 15.14 -8.49
N TRP A 150 10.01 14.54 -7.71
CA TRP A 150 11.03 15.29 -6.96
C TRP A 150 12.30 15.60 -7.75
N ASP A 151 12.67 14.74 -8.70
CA ASP A 151 13.81 14.96 -9.57
C ASP A 151 13.39 14.80 -11.03
N PRO A 152 13.09 15.91 -11.74
CA PRO A 152 12.66 15.83 -13.11
C PRO A 152 13.67 15.21 -14.09
N GLU A 153 14.94 15.17 -13.69
CA GLU A 153 16.04 14.55 -14.43
C GLU A 153 16.23 13.06 -14.08
N ALA A 154 15.41 12.51 -13.17
CA ALA A 154 15.47 11.09 -12.86
C ALA A 154 15.07 10.25 -14.08
N GLU A 155 16.00 9.44 -14.57
CA GLU A 155 15.79 8.52 -15.69
C GLU A 155 14.96 7.29 -15.26
N VAL A 156 13.71 7.51 -14.86
CA VAL A 156 12.79 6.46 -14.37
C VAL A 156 11.53 6.31 -15.22
N ASP A 157 11.29 7.18 -16.20
CA ASP A 157 10.08 7.17 -17.02
C ASP A 157 9.88 5.85 -17.77
N ASP A 158 10.97 5.27 -18.31
CA ASP A 158 10.91 3.98 -18.99
C ASP A 158 10.60 2.83 -18.02
N LEU A 159 11.12 2.90 -16.79
CA LEU A 159 10.80 1.93 -15.73
C LEU A 159 9.33 2.03 -15.33
N ILE A 160 8.81 3.25 -15.20
CA ILE A 160 7.39 3.50 -14.90
C ILE A 160 6.52 2.90 -16.02
N ARG A 161 6.79 3.24 -17.29
CA ARG A 161 6.03 2.72 -18.43
C ARG A 161 6.10 1.19 -18.52
N ALA A 162 7.27 0.60 -18.26
CA ALA A 162 7.42 -0.86 -18.24
C ALA A 162 6.57 -1.51 -17.14
N LEU A 163 6.58 -0.93 -15.93
CA LEU A 163 5.79 -1.43 -14.81
C LEU A 163 4.28 -1.25 -15.02
N VAL A 164 3.84 -0.14 -15.62
CA VAL A 164 2.44 0.07 -16.04
C VAL A 164 2.01 -1.04 -17.01
N ARG A 165 2.79 -1.28 -18.07
CA ARG A 165 2.52 -2.36 -19.04
C ARG A 165 2.53 -3.74 -18.39
N GLY A 166 3.46 -3.99 -17.47
CA GLY A 166 3.54 -5.23 -16.71
C GLY A 166 2.27 -5.47 -15.90
N LEU A 167 1.84 -4.47 -15.12
CA LEU A 167 0.62 -4.50 -14.32
C LEU A 167 -0.64 -4.65 -15.18
N ALA A 168 -0.70 -4.00 -16.35
CA ALA A 168 -1.80 -4.12 -17.30
C ALA A 168 -1.87 -5.53 -17.89
N ARG A 169 -0.72 -6.13 -18.22
CA ARG A 169 -0.62 -7.47 -18.82
C ARG A 169 -1.11 -8.58 -17.89
N ILE A 170 -0.89 -8.44 -16.59
CA ILE A 170 -1.26 -9.47 -15.60
C ILE A 170 -2.65 -9.26 -14.99
N ALA A 171 -3.35 -8.17 -15.31
CA ALA A 171 -4.71 -7.95 -14.84
C ALA A 171 -5.70 -8.89 -15.53
N ILE A 172 -6.75 -9.30 -14.83
CA ILE A 172 -7.87 -10.05 -15.39
C ILE A 172 -8.96 -9.07 -15.80
N TYR A 173 -9.30 -9.07 -17.09
CA TYR A 173 -10.28 -8.14 -17.66
C TYR A 173 -11.66 -8.78 -17.72
N LYS A 174 -12.68 -8.02 -17.31
CA LYS A 174 -14.10 -8.37 -17.37
C LYS A 174 -14.89 -7.16 -17.84
N ASP A 175 -15.51 -7.24 -19.02
CA ASP A 175 -16.32 -6.17 -19.59
C ASP A 175 -15.68 -4.77 -19.42
N ASP A 176 -16.17 -3.98 -18.46
CA ASP A 176 -15.74 -2.62 -18.15
C ASP A 176 -14.77 -2.49 -16.96
N TYR A 177 -14.41 -3.56 -16.25
CA TYR A 177 -13.50 -3.54 -15.09
C TYR A 177 -12.34 -4.55 -15.21
N ALA A 178 -11.39 -4.46 -14.28
CA ALA A 178 -10.28 -5.39 -14.17
C ALA A 178 -9.92 -5.62 -12.71
N TYR A 179 -9.30 -6.76 -12.42
CA TYR A 179 -8.85 -7.11 -11.07
C TYR A 179 -7.59 -7.97 -11.10
N TYR A 180 -6.93 -8.06 -9.94
CA TYR A 180 -5.89 -9.05 -9.68
C TYR A 180 -6.46 -10.18 -8.81
N PRO A 181 -6.22 -11.46 -9.14
CA PRO A 181 -6.69 -12.57 -8.32
C PRO A 181 -5.74 -12.82 -7.14
N ASP A 182 -6.25 -13.42 -6.06
CA ASP A 182 -5.40 -14.05 -5.05
C ASP A 182 -5.22 -15.52 -5.39
N ALA A 183 -3.98 -15.93 -5.66
CA ALA A 183 -3.66 -17.27 -6.14
C ALA A 183 -3.06 -18.20 -5.06
N GLY A 184 -2.94 -17.74 -3.81
CA GLY A 184 -2.58 -18.59 -2.67
C GLY A 184 -1.12 -19.07 -2.61
N VAL A 185 -0.15 -18.31 -3.15
CA VAL A 185 1.27 -18.70 -3.23
C VAL A 185 2.21 -17.73 -2.51
N GLY A 186 2.59 -18.01 -1.25
CA GLY A 186 3.25 -16.97 -0.44
C GLY A 186 2.35 -15.73 -0.33
N GLU A 187 2.73 -14.66 0.39
CA GLU A 187 1.88 -13.45 0.61
C GLU A 187 0.70 -13.20 -0.37
N PRO A 188 -0.54 -12.92 0.10
CA PRO A 188 -1.70 -12.80 -0.77
C PRO A 188 -1.49 -11.89 -1.98
N PHE A 189 -2.06 -12.30 -3.12
CA PHE A 189 -1.89 -11.66 -4.44
C PHE A 189 -0.45 -11.74 -5.00
N ASN A 190 0.29 -12.77 -4.60
CA ASN A 190 1.52 -13.16 -5.27
C ASN A 190 1.26 -13.93 -6.56
N ARG A 191 2.03 -13.56 -7.58
CA ARG A 191 2.10 -14.21 -8.89
C ARG A 191 3.50 -14.81 -9.09
N PRO A 192 3.65 -16.14 -9.14
CA PRO A 192 4.87 -16.77 -9.64
C PRO A 192 5.21 -16.37 -11.08
N ARG A 193 6.47 -16.53 -11.51
CA ARG A 193 6.85 -16.28 -12.90
C ARG A 193 6.04 -17.13 -13.89
N SER A 194 5.68 -18.34 -13.49
CA SER A 194 4.82 -19.26 -14.23
C SER A 194 3.39 -18.76 -14.49
N GLY A 195 2.94 -17.68 -13.84
CA GLY A 195 1.63 -17.09 -14.05
C GLY A 195 0.76 -17.07 -12.81
N TRP A 196 -0.54 -16.80 -13.00
CA TRP A 196 -1.53 -16.91 -11.93
C TRP A 196 -2.02 -18.36 -11.81
N PRO A 197 -1.79 -19.06 -10.68
CA PRO A 197 -2.37 -20.38 -10.43
C PRO A 197 -3.91 -20.41 -10.48
N SER A 198 -4.55 -19.31 -10.07
CA SER A 198 -5.99 -19.10 -10.13
C SER A 198 -6.29 -17.69 -10.64
N THR A 199 -7.37 -17.56 -11.41
CA THR A 199 -7.88 -16.27 -11.92
C THR A 199 -9.28 -15.96 -11.39
N GLU A 200 -9.72 -16.69 -10.37
CA GLU A 200 -11.02 -16.48 -9.75
C GLU A 200 -11.17 -15.05 -9.25
N GLU A 201 -12.33 -14.45 -9.54
CA GLU A 201 -12.65 -13.12 -9.07
C GLU A 201 -12.92 -13.16 -7.56
N PRO A 202 -12.35 -12.22 -6.78
CA PRO A 202 -12.73 -12.04 -5.38
C PRO A 202 -14.24 -11.79 -5.23
N GLN A 203 -14.90 -12.59 -4.41
CA GLN A 203 -16.33 -12.55 -4.12
C GLN A 203 -16.67 -11.77 -2.84
N SER A 204 -15.73 -11.64 -1.91
CA SER A 204 -15.91 -10.93 -0.65
C SER A 204 -14.80 -9.92 -0.41
N GLU A 205 -15.13 -8.84 0.28
CA GLU A 205 -14.16 -7.87 0.76
C GLU A 205 -13.04 -8.52 1.57
N THR A 206 -13.37 -9.56 2.34
CA THR A 206 -12.45 -10.16 3.32
C THR A 206 -11.43 -11.10 2.69
N GLN A 207 -11.40 -11.22 1.35
CA GLN A 207 -10.43 -12.03 0.61
C GLN A 207 -9.16 -11.22 0.35
N GLY A 208 -8.27 -11.19 1.35
CA GLY A 208 -6.93 -10.60 1.26
C GLY A 208 -6.18 -10.67 2.58
N GLY A 209 -4.83 -10.60 2.52
CA GLY A 209 -3.95 -10.77 3.68
C GLY A 209 -4.18 -9.74 4.78
N GLU A 210 -4.46 -8.51 4.37
CA GLU A 210 -4.79 -7.39 5.25
C GLU A 210 -6.27 -7.37 5.67
N GLY A 211 -7.04 -8.45 5.45
CA GLY A 211 -8.48 -8.49 5.74
C GLY A 211 -9.35 -7.73 4.73
N SER A 212 -8.77 -7.41 3.57
CA SER A 212 -9.38 -6.59 2.51
C SER A 212 -8.80 -6.94 1.13
N VAL A 213 -9.67 -7.14 0.15
CA VAL A 213 -9.30 -7.32 -1.27
C VAL A 213 -8.90 -5.98 -1.92
N VAL A 214 -9.55 -4.88 -1.55
CA VAL A 214 -9.34 -3.56 -2.20
C VAL A 214 -7.96 -2.99 -1.90
N CYS A 215 -7.33 -3.40 -0.80
CA CYS A 215 -5.94 -3.07 -0.45
C CYS A 215 -4.95 -3.41 -1.58
N TYR A 216 -5.22 -4.48 -2.34
CA TYR A 216 -4.33 -4.96 -3.40
C TYR A 216 -4.56 -4.30 -4.76
N HIS A 217 -5.41 -3.26 -4.80
CA HIS A 217 -5.72 -2.46 -5.99
C HIS A 217 -5.45 -0.95 -5.78
N GLY A 218 -5.54 -0.47 -4.53
CA GLY A 218 -5.42 0.95 -4.23
C GLY A 218 -4.03 1.56 -4.50
N HIS A 219 -2.95 0.83 -4.20
CA HIS A 219 -1.59 1.32 -4.46
C HIS A 219 -1.30 1.51 -5.95
N GLN A 220 -1.82 0.61 -6.80
CA GLN A 220 -1.69 0.65 -8.24
C GLN A 220 -2.47 1.82 -8.79
N ILE A 221 -3.75 1.97 -8.42
CA ILE A 221 -4.58 3.11 -8.87
C ILE A 221 -3.88 4.43 -8.53
N GLN A 222 -3.37 4.57 -7.29
CA GLN A 222 -2.65 5.78 -6.89
C GLN A 222 -1.40 6.05 -7.75
N GLY A 223 -0.55 5.05 -7.97
CA GLY A 223 0.64 5.21 -8.81
C GLY A 223 0.32 5.51 -10.27
N LEU A 224 -0.67 4.81 -10.83
CA LEU A 224 -1.13 4.97 -12.21
C LEU A 224 -1.66 6.38 -12.47
N MET A 225 -2.49 6.90 -11.55
CA MET A 225 -3.14 8.20 -11.75
C MET A 225 -2.19 9.38 -11.53
N ARG A 226 -1.23 9.26 -10.60
CA ARG A 226 -0.13 10.23 -10.49
C ARG A 226 0.74 10.22 -11.74
N TRP A 227 1.05 9.04 -12.30
CA TRP A 227 1.78 8.96 -13.57
C TRP A 227 1.00 9.58 -14.73
N TYR A 228 -0.28 9.23 -14.88
CA TYR A 228 -1.13 9.80 -15.93
C TYR A 228 -1.21 11.33 -15.83
N ALA A 229 -1.42 11.88 -14.64
CA ALA A 229 -1.51 13.33 -14.43
C ALA A 229 -0.25 14.07 -14.90
N MET A 230 0.93 13.45 -14.80
CA MET A 230 2.19 14.05 -15.25
C MET A 230 2.50 13.79 -16.73
N SER A 231 2.13 12.63 -17.27
CA SER A 231 2.63 12.13 -18.55
C SER A 231 1.60 12.06 -19.68
N GLY A 232 0.30 12.04 -19.33
CA GLY A 232 -0.78 11.73 -20.26
C GLY A 232 -0.81 10.26 -20.72
N ASP A 233 -0.21 9.33 -19.96
CA ASP A 233 -0.18 7.90 -20.31
C ASP A 233 -1.56 7.24 -20.26
N GLU A 234 -2.21 7.13 -21.42
CA GLU A 234 -3.57 6.58 -21.57
C GLU A 234 -3.68 5.11 -21.14
N GLU A 235 -2.59 4.32 -21.17
CA GLU A 235 -2.61 2.94 -20.67
C GLU A 235 -2.73 2.92 -19.14
N ALA A 236 -2.06 3.87 -18.46
CA ALA A 236 -2.21 4.05 -17.03
C ALA A 236 -3.64 4.49 -16.65
N LEU A 237 -4.23 5.40 -17.43
CA LEU A 237 -5.62 5.83 -17.23
C LEU A 237 -6.61 4.68 -17.40
N ASP A 238 -6.53 3.90 -18.49
CA ASP A 238 -7.47 2.80 -18.75
C ASP A 238 -7.38 1.74 -17.64
N LEU A 239 -6.17 1.34 -17.26
CA LEU A 239 -5.97 0.37 -16.18
C LEU A 239 -6.54 0.90 -14.85
N ALA A 240 -6.22 2.14 -14.48
CA ALA A 240 -6.73 2.74 -13.24
C ALA A 240 -8.26 2.86 -13.23
N ALA A 241 -8.88 3.21 -14.35
CA ALA A 241 -10.34 3.28 -14.48
C ALA A 241 -10.98 1.91 -14.24
N ARG A 242 -10.42 0.85 -14.83
CA ARG A 242 -10.92 -0.52 -14.69
C ARG A 242 -10.75 -1.07 -13.28
N LEU A 243 -9.59 -0.87 -12.67
CA LEU A 243 -9.33 -1.28 -11.28
C LEU A 243 -10.24 -0.49 -10.31
N THR A 244 -10.46 0.80 -10.56
CA THR A 244 -11.36 1.64 -9.74
C THR A 244 -12.80 1.10 -9.79
N ARG A 245 -13.32 0.78 -10.98
CA ARG A 245 -14.66 0.16 -11.12
C ARG A 245 -14.79 -1.15 -10.37
N PHE A 246 -13.73 -1.96 -10.30
CA PHE A 246 -13.71 -3.16 -9.47
C PHE A 246 -13.74 -2.82 -7.97
N VAL A 247 -12.86 -1.92 -7.53
CA VAL A 247 -12.73 -1.54 -6.11
C VAL A 247 -14.04 -0.99 -5.55
N VAL A 248 -14.82 -0.20 -6.30
CA VAL A 248 -16.07 0.40 -5.83
C VAL A 248 -17.30 -0.48 -6.00
N LYS A 249 -17.15 -1.77 -6.36
CA LYS A 249 -18.30 -2.68 -6.46
C LYS A 249 -19.02 -2.79 -5.11
N PRO A 250 -20.37 -2.74 -5.08
CA PRO A 250 -21.14 -2.78 -3.83
C PRO A 250 -20.83 -3.98 -2.93
N LYS A 251 -20.48 -5.14 -3.49
CA LYS A 251 -20.12 -6.35 -2.72
C LYS A 251 -18.90 -6.18 -1.80
N PHE A 252 -18.09 -5.15 -2.03
CA PHE A 252 -16.91 -4.86 -1.23
C PHE A 252 -17.15 -3.82 -0.15
N TRP A 253 -18.32 -3.18 -0.09
CA TRP A 253 -18.61 -2.09 0.85
C TRP A 253 -19.97 -2.31 1.51
N GLY A 254 -20.21 -1.59 2.59
CA GLY A 254 -21.43 -1.76 3.38
C GLY A 254 -21.27 -2.75 4.52
N GLY A 255 -22.31 -2.78 5.34
CA GLY A 255 -22.36 -3.51 6.59
C GLY A 255 -21.71 -2.76 7.74
N VAL A 256 -22.06 -3.20 8.95
CA VAL A 256 -21.50 -2.70 10.20
C VAL A 256 -21.01 -3.87 11.03
N VAL A 257 -20.12 -3.59 11.98
CA VAL A 257 -19.61 -4.59 12.93
C VAL A 257 -20.77 -5.24 13.68
N ASP A 258 -20.72 -6.57 13.77
CA ASP A 258 -21.59 -7.39 14.59
C ASP A 258 -20.79 -7.95 15.79
N PRO A 259 -20.90 -7.33 16.99
CA PRO A 259 -20.18 -7.78 18.17
C PRO A 259 -20.62 -9.14 18.70
N GLU A 260 -21.82 -9.60 18.32
CA GLU A 260 -22.39 -10.88 18.77
C GLU A 260 -22.24 -11.98 17.71
N GLY A 261 -21.71 -11.63 16.54
CA GLY A 261 -21.59 -12.53 15.40
C GLY A 261 -20.53 -13.62 15.59
N ASP A 262 -20.69 -14.70 14.84
CA ASP A 262 -19.75 -15.83 14.86
C ASP A 262 -18.47 -15.50 14.09
N ALA A 263 -17.34 -15.44 14.79
CA ALA A 263 -16.03 -15.18 14.19
C ALA A 263 -15.33 -16.44 13.66
N ARG A 264 -15.94 -17.63 13.74
CA ARG A 264 -15.33 -18.87 13.22
C ARG A 264 -15.06 -18.76 11.72
N GLY A 265 -13.81 -19.03 11.33
CA GLY A 265 -13.37 -18.97 9.93
C GLY A 265 -12.96 -17.58 9.46
N LEU A 266 -13.12 -16.54 10.27
CA LEU A 266 -12.59 -15.22 9.97
C LEU A 266 -11.10 -15.16 10.35
N VAL A 267 -10.31 -14.50 9.50
CA VAL A 267 -8.94 -14.13 9.86
C VAL A 267 -8.99 -13.03 10.91
N GLY A 268 -8.02 -13.00 11.84
CA GLY A 268 -8.08 -12.17 13.07
C GLY A 268 -8.06 -10.64 12.86
N HIS A 269 -8.24 -10.20 11.63
CA HIS A 269 -8.26 -8.85 11.11
C HIS A 269 -9.67 -8.42 10.65
N VAL A 270 -10.62 -9.35 10.63
CA VAL A 270 -11.98 -9.20 10.09
C VAL A 270 -13.00 -9.44 11.21
N ALA A 271 -13.97 -8.55 11.35
CA ALA A 271 -15.06 -8.72 12.31
C ALA A 271 -16.25 -9.43 11.64
N PRO A 272 -17.07 -10.17 12.41
CA PRO A 272 -18.41 -10.50 11.97
C PRO A 272 -19.16 -9.23 11.59
N SER A 273 -20.03 -9.33 10.59
CA SER A 273 -20.80 -8.18 10.11
C SER A 273 -22.28 -8.50 10.03
N ARG A 274 -23.06 -7.42 10.15
CA ARG A 274 -24.48 -7.39 9.86
C ARG A 274 -24.75 -6.38 8.75
N PRO A 275 -25.85 -6.51 8.01
CA PRO A 275 -26.24 -5.53 7.00
C PRO A 275 -26.32 -4.12 7.58
N ASP A 276 -26.20 -3.11 6.71
CA ASP A 276 -26.49 -1.73 7.09
C ASP A 276 -27.92 -1.61 7.68
N PRO A 277 -28.16 -0.68 8.62
CA PRO A 277 -29.49 -0.39 9.11
C PRO A 277 -30.47 -0.03 7.98
N PRO A 278 -31.78 -0.34 8.12
CA PRO A 278 -32.78 0.04 7.13
C PRO A 278 -32.72 1.53 6.78
N GLY A 279 -32.74 1.84 5.48
CA GLY A 279 -32.65 3.22 4.97
C GLY A 279 -31.23 3.76 4.83
N ILE A 280 -30.20 2.98 5.15
CA ILE A 280 -28.79 3.34 4.95
C ILE A 280 -28.21 2.52 3.78
N ALA A 281 -27.73 3.19 2.74
CA ALA A 281 -27.08 2.56 1.59
C ALA A 281 -25.55 2.48 1.81
N GLY A 282 -25.09 1.75 2.82
CA GLY A 282 -23.68 1.77 3.24
C GLY A 282 -22.69 1.35 2.14
N ALA A 283 -23.09 0.45 1.25
CA ALA A 283 -22.28 0.07 0.09
C ALA A 283 -22.03 1.24 -0.88
N GLU A 284 -22.98 2.17 -1.00
CA GLU A 284 -22.84 3.38 -1.83
C GLU A 284 -22.14 4.53 -1.08
N LEU A 285 -22.02 4.43 0.24
CA LEU A 285 -21.41 5.42 1.13
C LEU A 285 -20.00 5.02 1.60
N GLY A 286 -19.49 3.87 1.12
CA GLY A 286 -18.17 3.36 1.50
C GLY A 286 -18.09 2.93 2.96
N HIS A 287 -19.17 2.46 3.56
CA HIS A 287 -19.13 1.84 4.90
C HIS A 287 -18.27 0.57 4.90
N TRP A 288 -17.71 0.24 6.06
CA TRP A 288 -16.81 -0.89 6.23
C TRP A 288 -16.92 -1.49 7.63
N TYR A 289 -16.55 -2.76 7.75
CA TYR A 289 -16.53 -3.51 9.02
C TYR A 289 -15.25 -4.33 9.22
N SER A 290 -14.31 -4.28 8.26
CA SER A 290 -13.05 -5.03 8.27
C SER A 290 -11.85 -4.11 8.60
N HIS A 291 -10.62 -4.59 8.42
CA HIS A 291 -9.40 -3.84 8.76
C HIS A 291 -9.29 -2.50 8.02
N PHE A 292 -9.34 -1.37 8.75
CA PHE A 292 -9.44 -0.05 8.13
C PHE A 292 -8.23 0.35 7.27
N HIS A 293 -6.98 0.08 7.70
CA HIS A 293 -5.79 0.44 6.90
C HIS A 293 -5.91 -0.08 5.46
N ALA A 294 -6.32 -1.33 5.34
CA ALA A 294 -6.49 -2.01 4.07
C ALA A 294 -7.59 -1.36 3.20
N ARG A 295 -8.66 -0.86 3.83
CA ARG A 295 -9.74 -0.09 3.19
C ARG A 295 -9.26 1.28 2.75
N ALA A 296 -8.49 1.94 3.61
CA ALA A 296 -7.97 3.27 3.38
C ALA A 296 -7.00 3.29 2.20
N ILE A 297 -6.21 2.23 1.98
CA ILE A 297 -5.41 2.06 0.76
C ILE A 297 -6.30 2.10 -0.49
N GLY A 298 -7.41 1.34 -0.51
CA GLY A 298 -8.40 1.37 -1.58
C GLY A 298 -8.99 2.76 -1.81
N LEU A 299 -9.44 3.42 -0.72
CA LEU A 299 -10.00 4.77 -0.76
C LEU A 299 -9.01 5.81 -1.27
N ARG A 300 -7.73 5.73 -0.88
CA ARG A 300 -6.67 6.63 -1.37
C ARG A 300 -6.45 6.48 -2.87
N GLY A 301 -6.51 5.25 -3.38
CA GLY A 301 -6.48 5.00 -4.83
C GLY A 301 -7.69 5.63 -5.53
N VAL A 302 -8.91 5.35 -5.04
CA VAL A 302 -10.14 5.93 -5.60
C VAL A 302 -10.12 7.46 -5.56
N LEU A 303 -9.62 8.07 -4.48
CA LEU A 303 -9.49 9.52 -4.33
C LEU A 303 -8.58 10.09 -5.40
N GLU A 304 -7.40 9.49 -5.61
CA GLU A 304 -6.45 9.93 -6.63
C GLU A 304 -7.09 9.89 -8.03
N TYR A 305 -7.72 8.77 -8.37
CA TYR A 305 -8.45 8.63 -9.63
C TYR A 305 -9.52 9.70 -9.79
N ALA A 306 -10.41 9.81 -8.81
CA ALA A 306 -11.55 10.72 -8.84
C ALA A 306 -11.11 12.20 -8.94
N ARG A 307 -10.02 12.57 -8.27
CA ARG A 307 -9.42 13.91 -8.39
C ARG A 307 -8.88 14.16 -9.78
N VAL A 308 -8.16 13.22 -10.38
CA VAL A 308 -7.55 13.44 -11.70
C VAL A 308 -8.62 13.49 -12.81
N VAL A 309 -9.63 12.61 -12.79
CA VAL A 309 -10.70 12.59 -13.80
C VAL A 309 -11.91 13.47 -13.46
N GLN A 310 -11.89 14.15 -12.31
CA GLN A 310 -12.97 15.01 -11.81
C GLN A 310 -14.33 14.29 -11.65
N ASP A 311 -14.31 13.06 -11.14
CA ASP A 311 -15.53 12.27 -10.88
C ASP A 311 -16.15 12.65 -9.52
N ALA A 312 -17.16 13.51 -9.55
CA ALA A 312 -17.86 14.00 -8.36
C ALA A 312 -18.52 12.88 -7.53
N ARG A 313 -18.97 11.79 -8.16
CA ARG A 313 -19.60 10.68 -7.44
C ARG A 313 -18.58 9.91 -6.63
N LEU A 314 -17.41 9.64 -7.21
CA LEU A 314 -16.34 8.94 -6.51
C LEU A 314 -15.70 9.81 -5.41
N LEU A 315 -15.60 11.12 -5.62
CA LEU A 315 -15.19 12.05 -4.56
C LEU A 315 -16.15 12.00 -3.37
N GLU A 316 -17.47 12.01 -3.64
CA GLU A 316 -18.48 11.88 -2.59
C GLU A 316 -18.41 10.52 -1.87
N PHE A 317 -18.20 9.43 -2.61
CA PHE A 317 -18.00 8.09 -2.03
C PHE A 317 -16.84 8.06 -1.02
N VAL A 318 -15.68 8.61 -1.40
CA VAL A 318 -14.51 8.68 -0.51
C VAL A 318 -14.79 9.56 0.70
N ARG A 319 -15.40 10.74 0.50
CA ARG A 319 -15.75 11.66 1.60
C ARG A 319 -16.66 10.98 2.62
N ARG A 320 -17.69 10.27 2.17
CA ARG A 320 -18.63 9.54 3.04
C ARG A 320 -17.95 8.43 3.82
N SER A 321 -17.06 7.68 3.18
CA SER A 321 -16.28 6.65 3.86
C SER A 321 -15.36 7.24 4.95
N TYR A 322 -14.73 8.38 4.67
CA TYR A 322 -13.92 9.12 5.64
C TYR A 322 -14.77 9.60 6.84
N GLU A 323 -15.92 10.23 6.59
CA GLU A 323 -16.85 10.68 7.65
C GLU A 323 -17.34 9.51 8.52
N PHE A 324 -17.71 8.39 7.90
CA PHE A 324 -18.10 7.17 8.61
C PHE A 324 -16.96 6.64 9.48
N THR A 325 -15.73 6.66 8.98
CA THR A 325 -14.55 6.22 9.72
C THR A 325 -14.30 7.05 10.98
N LEU A 326 -14.49 8.37 10.90
CA LEU A 326 -14.32 9.24 12.07
C LEU A 326 -15.33 8.95 13.19
N ALA A 327 -16.48 8.35 12.87
CA ALA A 327 -17.46 7.90 13.85
C ALA A 327 -17.02 6.63 14.60
N MET A 328 -15.98 5.93 14.14
CA MET A 328 -15.45 4.69 14.74
C MET A 328 -14.27 4.94 15.70
N GLY A 329 -14.15 6.16 16.22
CA GLY A 329 -12.97 6.59 16.96
C GLY A 329 -13.18 7.79 17.89
N ILE A 330 -12.07 8.27 18.44
CA ILE A 330 -11.95 9.52 19.18
C ILE A 330 -11.28 10.53 18.24
N ALA A 331 -12.08 11.17 17.38
CA ALA A 331 -11.59 12.07 16.32
C ALA A 331 -10.63 13.16 16.84
N ARG A 332 -10.88 13.71 18.04
CA ARG A 332 -10.01 14.73 18.65
C ARG A 332 -8.58 14.26 18.95
N LEU A 333 -8.39 12.95 19.15
CA LEU A 333 -7.07 12.35 19.36
C LEU A 333 -6.47 11.81 18.05
N GLY A 334 -7.19 11.93 16.93
CA GLY A 334 -6.89 11.20 15.70
C GLY A 334 -7.05 9.70 15.85
N TRP A 335 -7.64 9.21 16.96
CA TRP A 335 -7.71 7.78 17.24
C TRP A 335 -8.94 7.16 16.55
N VAL A 336 -8.77 6.13 15.73
CA VAL A 336 -9.82 5.25 15.20
C VAL A 336 -9.51 3.79 15.53
N ASN A 337 -10.53 2.99 15.79
CA ASN A 337 -10.34 1.55 15.90
C ASN A 337 -10.14 0.96 14.50
N CYS A 338 -8.90 0.72 14.08
CA CYS A 338 -8.61 0.17 12.76
C CYS A 338 -8.88 -1.35 12.68
N TRP A 339 -8.97 -2.02 13.83
CA TRP A 339 -9.30 -3.44 13.94
C TRP A 339 -10.65 -3.61 14.63
N PRO A 340 -11.77 -3.46 13.92
CA PRO A 340 -13.11 -3.57 14.51
C PRO A 340 -13.36 -4.90 15.24
N ALA A 341 -12.64 -5.96 14.85
CA ALA A 341 -12.69 -7.30 15.45
C ALA A 341 -11.83 -7.46 16.71
N ARG A 342 -10.90 -6.55 16.98
CA ARG A 342 -9.99 -6.59 18.13
C ARG A 342 -10.36 -5.50 19.12
N HIS A 343 -10.15 -5.75 20.41
CA HIS A 343 -10.40 -4.76 21.46
C HIS A 343 -9.51 -3.52 21.25
N ALA A 344 -10.11 -2.42 20.79
CA ALA A 344 -9.57 -1.06 20.78
C ALA A 344 -8.10 -0.97 20.34
N ALA A 345 -7.78 -1.47 19.15
CA ALA A 345 -6.42 -1.44 18.61
C ALA A 345 -6.31 -0.41 17.48
N MET A 346 -5.23 0.38 17.53
CA MET A 346 -4.86 1.33 16.50
C MET A 346 -3.50 0.96 15.92
N GLU A 347 -3.46 0.85 14.60
CA GLU A 347 -2.25 0.74 13.79
C GLU A 347 -1.83 2.13 13.30
N SER A 348 -0.53 2.42 13.32
CA SER A 348 -0.01 3.70 12.81
C SER A 348 -0.20 3.88 11.29
N CYS A 349 -0.28 2.80 10.51
CA CYS A 349 -0.55 2.90 9.08
C CYS A 349 -1.92 3.56 8.82
N ALA A 350 -2.96 3.15 9.55
CA ALA A 350 -4.30 3.73 9.47
C ALA A 350 -4.32 5.23 9.79
N LEU A 351 -3.50 5.70 10.72
CA LEU A 351 -3.34 7.13 11.00
C LEU A 351 -2.77 7.90 9.81
N GLY A 352 -1.73 7.34 9.19
CA GLY A 352 -1.13 7.90 7.98
C GLY A 352 -2.14 8.00 6.84
N ASP A 353 -2.98 6.97 6.66
CA ASP A 353 -4.01 7.02 5.63
C ASP A 353 -5.12 8.02 5.94
N LEU A 354 -5.54 8.15 7.20
CA LEU A 354 -6.53 9.17 7.59
C LEU A 354 -6.01 10.57 7.32
N ALA A 355 -4.75 10.85 7.67
CA ALA A 355 -4.13 12.13 7.36
C ALA A 355 -4.09 12.36 5.85
N ALA A 356 -3.69 11.35 5.07
CA ALA A 356 -3.60 11.43 3.61
C ALA A 356 -4.95 11.52 2.89
N LEU A 357 -6.04 11.02 3.47
CA LEU A 357 -7.41 11.17 2.95
C LEU A 357 -8.01 12.56 3.25
N ALA A 358 -7.52 13.22 4.29
CA ALA A 358 -8.03 14.52 4.75
C ALA A 358 -7.42 15.71 3.99
N ILE A 359 -6.22 15.56 3.45
CA ILE A 359 -5.48 16.56 2.67
C ILE A 359 -5.68 16.36 1.17
#